data_AF-V9G563-F1
#
_entry.id   AF-V9G563-F1
#
_cell.length_a   1.000
_cell.length_b   1.000
_cell.length_c   1.000
_cell.angle_alpha   90.00
_cell.angle_beta   90.00
_cell.angle_gamma   90.00
#
_symmetry.space_group_name_H-M   'P 1'
#
loop_
_entity.id
_entity.type
_entity.pdbx_description
1 polymer ?
#
loop_
_entity_poly.entity_id
_entity_poly.type
_entity_poly.pdbx_seq_one_letter_code
_entity_poly.pdbx_strand_id
1 'polypeptide(L)'
;MNPPEGTSADAWYWDQSVRDFGPKYVSPSFEKNIILDETTGDGLKLVIDKLGSEYVTTPFPNVMYSAEEFLELPTLTTDIDGFVGTTRAKWISEGKIDEEWDAYVKKLNDMGLERLMEIRKDAYKRYTSVK
;
A
#
# COMPACT_ATOMS: atom_id res chain seq x y z
N MET A 1 0.79 -16.80 -22.54
CA MET A 1 1.33 -16.51 -23.90
C MET A 1 2.32 -15.40 -23.74
N ASN A 2 3.47 -15.45 -24.41
CA ASN A 2 4.46 -14.38 -24.25
C ASN A 2 3.96 -13.11 -24.97
N PRO A 3 4.17 -11.92 -24.38
CA PRO A 3 3.83 -10.66 -25.04
C PRO A 3 4.64 -10.48 -26.33
N PRO A 4 4.12 -9.70 -27.32
CA PRO A 4 4.90 -9.21 -28.44
C PRO A 4 6.16 -8.44 -27.97
N GLU A 5 7.17 -8.38 -28.83
CA GLU A 5 8.38 -7.60 -28.55
C GLU A 5 8.04 -6.11 -28.32
N GLY A 6 8.68 -5.50 -27.33
CA GLY A 6 8.48 -4.09 -26.99
C GLY A 6 7.35 -3.78 -26.00
N THR A 7 6.65 -4.79 -25.46
CA THR A 7 5.64 -4.60 -24.41
C THR A 7 5.78 -5.60 -23.27
N SER A 8 5.27 -5.26 -22.09
CA SER A 8 5.23 -6.19 -20.95
C SER A 8 4.04 -7.14 -21.08
N ALA A 9 4.12 -8.32 -20.44
CA ALA A 9 2.99 -9.23 -20.36
C ALA A 9 1.77 -8.53 -19.75
N ASP A 10 1.99 -7.69 -18.72
CA ASP A 10 0.92 -6.99 -18.04
C ASP A 10 0.16 -6.04 -18.97
N ALA A 11 0.89 -5.14 -19.65
CA ALA A 11 0.32 -4.15 -20.57
C ALA A 11 -0.39 -4.80 -21.76
N TRP A 12 0.21 -5.84 -22.35
CA TRP A 12 -0.40 -6.56 -23.47
C TRP A 12 -1.72 -7.23 -23.09
N TYR A 13 -1.76 -7.89 -21.94
CA TYR A 13 -2.97 -8.55 -21.49
C TYR A 13 -4.08 -7.55 -21.14
N TRP A 14 -3.75 -6.34 -20.63
CA TRP A 14 -4.71 -5.24 -20.43
C TRP A 14 -5.35 -4.76 -21.72
N ASP A 15 -4.60 -4.76 -22.82
CA ASP A 15 -5.09 -4.31 -24.13
C ASP A 15 -5.90 -5.39 -24.86
N GLN A 16 -5.53 -6.66 -24.67
CA GLN A 16 -6.08 -7.78 -25.45
C GLN A 16 -7.14 -8.61 -24.72
N SER A 17 -7.45 -8.29 -23.46
CA SER A 17 -8.43 -9.05 -22.69
C SER A 17 -9.22 -8.16 -21.75
N VAL A 18 -10.33 -8.69 -21.25
CA VAL A 18 -11.15 -8.04 -20.23
C VAL A 18 -10.45 -7.89 -18.88
N ARG A 19 -9.24 -8.47 -18.70
CA ARG A 19 -8.49 -8.54 -17.42
C ARG A 19 -9.44 -8.57 -16.24
N ASP A 20 -9.38 -7.62 -15.34
CA ASP A 20 -10.13 -7.60 -14.08
C ASP A 20 -11.60 -7.23 -14.22
N PHE A 21 -12.03 -6.75 -15.39
CA PHE A 21 -13.38 -6.26 -15.64
C PHE A 21 -14.33 -7.29 -16.27
N GLY A 22 -13.83 -8.48 -16.61
CA GLY A 22 -14.66 -9.57 -17.13
C GLY A 22 -15.16 -10.53 -16.06
N PRO A 23 -16.32 -11.17 -16.24
CA PRO A 23 -16.70 -12.32 -15.42
C PRO A 23 -15.67 -13.45 -15.60
N LYS A 24 -14.99 -13.83 -14.51
CA LYS A 24 -13.99 -14.91 -14.49
C LYS A 24 -14.53 -16.09 -13.69
N TYR A 25 -14.43 -17.29 -14.25
CA TYR A 25 -14.54 -18.54 -13.50
C TYR A 25 -13.40 -19.46 -13.92
N VAL A 26 -12.65 -19.95 -12.93
CA VAL A 26 -11.59 -20.94 -13.14
C VAL A 26 -11.95 -22.14 -12.27
N SER A 27 -12.20 -23.30 -12.88
CA SER A 27 -12.46 -24.52 -12.11
C SER A 27 -11.19 -24.99 -11.40
N PRO A 28 -11.29 -25.61 -10.20
CA PRO A 28 -10.10 -26.13 -9.51
C PRO A 28 -9.29 -27.12 -10.34
N SER A 29 -9.94 -27.91 -11.20
CA SER A 29 -9.25 -28.82 -12.13
C SER A 29 -8.47 -28.09 -13.21
N PHE A 30 -8.98 -26.94 -13.67
CA PHE A 30 -8.29 -26.12 -14.67
C PHE A 30 -7.15 -25.34 -14.02
N GLU A 31 -7.36 -24.78 -12.83
CA GLU A 31 -6.34 -24.03 -12.06
C GLU A 31 -5.06 -24.85 -11.86
N LYS A 32 -5.19 -26.14 -11.54
CA LYS A 32 -4.04 -27.05 -11.39
C LYS A 32 -3.18 -27.21 -12.65
N ASN A 33 -3.74 -26.92 -13.83
CA ASN A 33 -3.04 -26.98 -15.11
C ASN A 33 -2.48 -25.61 -15.54
N ILE A 34 -2.73 -24.54 -14.76
CA ILE A 34 -2.18 -23.21 -15.05
C ILE A 34 -0.70 -23.21 -14.68
N ILE A 35 0.14 -23.03 -15.70
CA ILE A 35 1.59 -22.84 -15.55
C ILE A 35 1.87 -21.38 -15.84
N LEU A 36 2.36 -20.65 -14.83
CA LEU A 36 2.75 -19.24 -14.97
C LEU A 36 4.25 -19.17 -15.23
N ASP A 37 4.64 -18.32 -16.18
CA ASP A 37 6.04 -18.02 -16.45
C ASP A 37 6.62 -17.19 -15.31
N GLU A 38 7.61 -17.73 -14.60
CA GLU A 38 8.27 -17.10 -13.45
C GLU A 38 9.07 -15.83 -13.80
N THR A 39 9.28 -15.53 -15.08
CA THR A 39 10.09 -14.38 -15.54
C THR A 39 9.26 -13.17 -15.94
N THR A 40 7.92 -13.28 -15.99
CA THR A 40 7.06 -12.17 -16.39
C THR A 40 5.66 -12.22 -15.74
N GLY A 41 4.93 -11.11 -15.82
CA GLY A 41 3.54 -11.03 -15.40
C GLY A 41 3.28 -11.58 -13.98
N ASP A 42 2.23 -12.38 -13.84
CA ASP A 42 1.80 -12.90 -12.53
C ASP A 42 2.72 -14.01 -11.98
N GLY A 43 3.42 -14.76 -12.84
CA GLY A 43 4.41 -15.75 -12.38
C GLY A 43 5.62 -15.09 -11.73
N LEU A 44 6.13 -14.00 -12.32
CA LEU A 44 7.18 -13.20 -11.67
C LEU A 44 6.71 -12.59 -10.35
N LYS A 45 5.46 -12.12 -10.25
CA LYS A 45 4.90 -11.62 -8.99
C LYS A 45 4.93 -12.69 -7.90
N LEU A 46 4.58 -13.94 -8.21
CA LEU A 46 4.66 -15.06 -7.24
C LEU A 46 6.10 -15.40 -6.81
N VAL A 47 7.08 -15.23 -7.71
CA VAL A 47 8.50 -15.39 -7.34
C VAL A 47 8.94 -14.27 -6.42
N ILE A 48 8.61 -13.01 -6.74
CA ILE A 48 8.96 -11.84 -5.93
C ILE A 48 8.26 -11.89 -4.57
N ASP A 49 7.02 -12.38 -4.50
CA ASP A 49 6.27 -12.52 -3.24
C ASP A 49 7.02 -13.39 -2.20
N LYS A 50 7.78 -14.39 -2.65
CA LYS A 50 8.64 -15.21 -1.76
C LYS A 50 9.71 -14.40 -1.03
N LEU A 51 10.09 -13.22 -1.53
CA LEU A 51 11.06 -12.34 -0.89
C LEU A 51 10.47 -11.54 0.28
N GLY A 52 9.14 -11.38 0.32
CA GLY A 52 8.49 -10.42 1.20
C GLY A 52 7.30 -10.94 1.99
N SER A 53 6.72 -12.08 1.60
CA SER A 53 5.46 -12.61 2.15
C SER A 53 5.46 -12.79 3.66
N GLU A 54 6.60 -13.14 4.27
CA GLU A 54 6.73 -13.26 5.72
C GLU A 54 6.63 -11.91 6.47
N TYR A 55 6.90 -10.80 5.78
CA TYR A 55 6.84 -9.45 6.32
C TYR A 55 5.51 -8.74 6.00
N VAL A 56 4.64 -9.37 5.21
CA VAL A 56 3.33 -8.81 4.89
C VAL A 56 2.43 -8.87 6.12
N THR A 57 1.86 -7.72 6.48
CA THR A 57 0.88 -7.60 7.55
C THR A 57 -0.49 -7.22 6.99
N THR A 58 -1.54 -7.43 7.78
CA THR A 58 -2.89 -6.99 7.41
C THR A 58 -2.90 -5.46 7.28
N PRO A 59 -3.28 -4.91 6.11
CA PRO A 59 -3.30 -3.47 5.93
C PRO A 59 -4.36 -2.82 6.82
N PHE A 60 -4.14 -1.55 7.16
CA PHE A 60 -5.19 -0.75 7.80
C PHE A 60 -6.43 -0.74 6.88
N PRO A 61 -7.63 -1.06 7.39
CA PRO A 61 -8.80 -1.21 6.55
C PRO A 61 -9.29 0.14 6.02
N ASN A 62 -10.14 0.08 4.98
CA ASN A 62 -10.90 1.25 4.54
C ASN A 62 -11.95 1.60 5.61
N VAL A 63 -11.61 2.56 6.47
CA VAL A 63 -12.48 3.07 7.54
C VAL A 63 -13.34 4.24 7.06
N MET A 64 -14.45 4.46 7.75
CA MET A 64 -15.28 5.65 7.57
C MET A 64 -14.99 6.68 8.66
N TYR A 65 -14.68 7.91 8.25
CA TYR A 65 -14.48 9.05 9.14
C TYR A 65 -15.80 9.80 9.38
N SER A 66 -15.91 10.49 10.52
CA SER A 66 -16.99 11.45 10.74
C SER A 66 -16.81 12.69 9.87
N ALA A 67 -17.84 13.55 9.76
CA ALA A 67 -17.74 14.79 9.00
C ALA A 67 -16.65 15.73 9.58
N GLU A 68 -16.55 15.79 10.90
CA GLU A 68 -15.56 16.60 11.62
C GLU A 68 -14.14 16.09 11.39
N GLU A 69 -13.94 14.77 11.51
CA GLU A 69 -12.65 14.14 11.22
C GLU A 69 -12.23 14.36 9.75
N PHE A 70 -13.17 14.26 8.80
CA PHE A 70 -12.89 14.51 7.38
C PHE A 70 -12.42 15.94 7.09
N LEU A 71 -12.92 16.93 7.83
CA LEU A 71 -12.49 18.32 7.69
C LEU A 71 -11.11 18.57 8.28
N GLU A 72 -10.74 17.84 9.33
CA GLU A 72 -9.46 18.00 10.05
C GLU A 72 -8.31 17.26 9.34
N LEU A 73 -8.60 16.09 8.76
CA LEU A 73 -7.61 15.21 8.16
C LEU A 73 -6.68 15.89 7.13
N PRO A 74 -7.16 16.62 6.11
CA PRO A 74 -6.29 17.19 5.07
C PRO A 74 -5.22 18.13 5.63
N THR A 75 -5.56 18.92 6.64
CA THR A 75 -4.61 19.82 7.32
C THR A 75 -3.53 19.03 8.03
N LEU A 76 -3.91 18.01 8.81
CA LEU A 76 -2.96 17.15 9.52
C LEU A 76 -2.07 16.38 8.55
N THR A 77 -2.65 15.73 7.54
CA THR A 77 -1.90 14.81 6.68
C THR A 77 -0.98 15.55 5.71
N THR A 78 -1.38 16.70 5.16
CA THR A 78 -0.54 17.42 4.17
C THR A 78 0.81 17.79 4.77
N ASP A 79 0.80 18.38 5.96
CA ASP A 79 2.01 18.84 6.63
C ASP A 79 2.84 17.64 7.13
N ILE A 80 2.19 16.68 7.80
CA ILE A 80 2.85 15.49 8.35
C ILE A 80 3.50 14.68 7.22
N ASP A 81 2.76 14.34 6.17
CA ASP A 81 3.25 13.50 5.08
C ASP A 81 4.40 14.19 4.33
N GLY A 82 4.33 15.52 4.15
CA GLY A 82 5.43 16.30 3.58
C GLY A 82 6.70 16.25 4.44
N PHE A 83 6.58 16.42 5.76
CA PHE A 83 7.72 16.36 6.67
C PHE A 83 8.32 14.95 6.79
N VAL A 84 7.48 13.91 6.82
CA VAL A 84 7.91 12.50 6.80
C VAL A 84 8.66 12.21 5.49
N GLY A 85 8.12 12.63 4.35
CA GLY A 85 8.72 12.38 3.04
C GLY A 85 10.09 13.02 2.87
N THR A 86 10.23 14.28 3.29
CA THR A 86 11.50 15.03 3.21
C THR A 86 12.54 14.50 4.19
N THR A 87 12.16 14.25 5.44
CA THR A 87 13.05 13.67 6.47
C THR A 87 13.55 12.29 6.06
N ARG A 88 12.66 11.43 5.54
CA ARG A 88 13.03 10.11 5.03
C ARG A 88 14.04 10.21 3.89
N ALA A 89 13.83 11.11 2.93
CA ALA A 89 14.76 11.29 1.81
C ALA A 89 16.14 11.74 2.29
N LYS A 90 16.19 12.65 3.27
CA LYS A 90 17.42 13.07 3.93
C LYS A 90 18.12 11.89 4.60
N TRP A 91 17.44 11.12 5.46
CA TRP A 91 18.07 10.00 6.16
C TRP A 91 18.59 8.90 5.22
N ILE A 92 17.89 8.64 4.13
CA ILE A 92 18.38 7.70 3.10
C ILE A 92 19.68 8.22 2.45
N SER A 93 19.77 9.53 2.23
CA SER A 93 20.89 10.13 1.48
C SER A 93 22.10 10.46 2.38
N GLU A 94 21.85 10.88 3.61
CA GLU A 94 22.84 11.48 4.51
C GLU A 94 23.02 10.71 5.84
N GLY A 95 22.15 9.75 6.14
CA GLY A 95 22.15 9.02 7.42
C GLY A 95 21.58 9.82 8.59
N LYS A 96 22.09 9.55 9.81
CA LYS A 96 21.77 10.25 11.08
C LYS A 96 20.37 10.05 11.67
N ILE A 97 19.65 9.02 11.26
CA ILE A 97 18.33 8.71 11.83
C ILE A 97 18.38 8.56 13.36
N ASP A 98 19.38 7.85 13.89
CA ASP A 98 19.50 7.59 15.33
C ASP A 98 19.73 8.87 16.15
N GLU A 99 20.43 9.86 15.58
CA GLU A 99 20.73 11.14 16.22
C GLU A 99 19.53 12.10 16.18
N GLU A 100 18.71 12.00 15.14
CA GLU A 100 17.63 12.96 14.85
C GLU A 100 16.23 12.44 15.23
N TRP A 101 16.11 11.16 15.59
CA TRP A 101 14.82 10.49 15.80
C TRP A 101 13.91 11.19 16.82
N ASP A 102 14.44 11.50 18.00
CA ASP A 102 13.63 12.10 19.08
C ASP A 102 13.11 13.48 18.69
N ALA A 103 13.94 14.28 18.01
CA ALA A 103 13.54 15.60 17.51
C ALA A 103 12.50 15.48 16.39
N TYR A 104 12.64 14.49 15.51
CA TYR A 104 11.67 14.17 14.47
C TYR A 104 10.30 13.80 15.06
N VAL A 105 10.26 12.89 16.04
CA VAL A 105 9.01 12.49 16.72
C VAL A 105 8.38 13.69 17.43
N LYS A 106 9.17 14.50 18.13
CA LYS A 106 8.68 15.73 18.75
C LYS A 106 8.05 16.65 17.71
N LYS A 107 8.72 16.85 16.58
CA LYS A 107 8.21 17.72 15.51
C LYS A 107 6.90 17.20 14.93
N LEU A 108 6.76 15.89 14.73
CA LEU A 108 5.50 15.28 14.30
C LEU A 108 4.37 15.53 15.30
N ASN A 109 4.65 15.39 16.60
CA ASN A 109 3.66 15.69 17.64
C ASN A 109 3.28 17.18 17.66
N ASP A 110 4.25 18.09 17.51
CA ASP A 110 3.99 19.53 17.36
C ASP A 110 3.12 19.84 16.12
N MET A 111 3.14 18.97 15.10
CA MET A 111 2.31 19.06 13.88
C MET A 111 0.94 18.36 14.01
N GLY A 112 0.63 17.79 15.18
CA GLY A 112 -0.66 17.14 15.45
C GLY A 112 -0.69 15.64 15.17
N LEU A 113 0.45 14.94 15.17
CA LEU A 113 0.48 13.48 15.00
C LEU A 113 -0.41 12.75 16.01
N GLU A 114 -0.42 13.18 17.28
CA GLU A 114 -1.26 12.57 18.30
C GLU A 114 -2.75 12.64 17.91
N ARG A 115 -3.19 13.81 17.43
CA ARG A 115 -4.56 14.02 16.94
C ARG A 115 -4.88 13.16 15.72
N LEU A 116 -3.97 13.07 14.76
CA LEU A 116 -4.12 12.18 13.60
C LEU A 116 -4.27 10.71 14.03
N MET A 117 -3.51 10.28 15.04
CA MET A 117 -3.57 8.92 15.56
C MET A 117 -4.88 8.63 16.30
N GLU A 118 -5.44 9.61 17.02
CA GLU A 118 -6.78 9.50 17.61
C GLU A 118 -7.85 9.28 16.54
N ILE A 119 -7.89 10.15 15.51
CA ILE A 119 -8.86 10.03 14.41
C ILE A 119 -8.80 8.65 13.76
N ARG A 120 -7.59 8.14 13.47
CA ARG A 120 -7.39 6.81 12.89
C ARG A 120 -7.86 5.69 13.81
N LYS A 121 -7.59 5.78 15.12
CA LYS A 121 -8.02 4.78 16.11
C LYS A 121 -9.54 4.77 16.28
N ASP A 122 -10.18 5.93 16.32
CA ASP A 122 -11.64 6.04 16.45
C ASP A 122 -12.35 5.51 15.20
N ALA A 123 -11.86 5.84 14.00
CA ALA A 123 -12.37 5.31 12.75
C ALA A 123 -12.20 3.78 12.66
N TYR A 124 -11.04 3.26 13.09
CA TYR A 124 -10.81 1.82 13.18
C TYR A 124 -11.76 1.14 14.18
N LYS A 125 -11.96 1.73 15.35
CA LYS A 125 -12.89 1.23 16.36
C LYS A 125 -14.31 1.11 15.79
N ARG A 126 -14.81 2.15 15.10
CA ARG A 126 -16.11 2.11 14.41
C ARG A 126 -16.18 1.00 13.37
N TYR A 127 -15.15 0.86 12.54
CA TYR A 127 -15.07 -0.22 11.55
C TYR A 127 -15.15 -1.61 12.21
N THR A 128 -14.42 -1.83 13.31
CA THR A 128 -14.43 -3.13 14.01
C THR A 128 -15.71 -3.42 14.78
N SER A 129 -16.47 -2.40 15.21
CA SER A 129 -17.73 -2.60 15.94
C SER A 129 -18.92 -3.01 15.07
N VAL A 130 -18.79 -2.89 13.75
CA VAL A 130 -19.85 -3.25 12.78
C VAL A 130 -19.62 -4.65 12.18
N LYS A 131 -18.51 -5.31 12.54
CA LYS A 131 -18.24 -6.71 12.15
C LYS A 131 -19.11 -7.71 12.92
#